data_AF-A0A3D2NFY9-F1
#
_entry.id   AF-A0A3D2NFY9-F1
#
_cell.length_a   1.000
_cell.length_b   1.000
_cell.length_c   1.000
_cell.angle_alpha   90.00
_cell.angle_beta   90.00
_cell.angle_gamma   90.00
#
_symmetry.space_group_name_H-M   'P 1'
#
loop_
_entity.id
_entity.type
_entity.pdbx_description
1 polymer ?
#
loop_
_entity_poly.entity_id
_entity_poly.type
_entity_poly.pdbx_seq_one_letter_code
_entity_poly.pdbx_strand_id
1 'polypeptide(L)' 'MGDNRDNSQDSRYHQDQPGQGFVPIENIIGRAFIKTWPLDRLGVIDGHHDVFSGVPDTEPQ' A
#
# COMPACT_ATOMS: atom_id res chain seq x y z
N MET A 1 5.97 -1.50 -1.16
CA MET A 1 7.13 -1.61 -0.26
C MET A 1 6.62 -1.70 1.17
N GLY A 2 7.35 -2.38 2.05
CA GLY A 2 6.99 -2.41 3.47
C GLY A 2 7.43 -1.15 4.21
N ASP A 3 6.74 -0.79 5.29
CA ASP A 3 7.07 0.40 6.08
C ASP A 3 8.36 0.21 6.91
N ASN A 4 8.66 -1.02 7.35
CA ASN A 4 9.95 -1.36 7.97
C ASN A 4 11.01 -1.58 6.88
N ARG A 5 11.48 -0.47 6.30
CA ARG A 5 12.19 -0.43 5.02
C ARG A 5 13.41 -1.35 4.91
N ASP A 6 14.23 -1.38 5.95
CA ASP A 6 15.50 -2.12 5.95
C ASP A 6 15.31 -3.62 6.25
N ASN A 7 14.14 -4.00 6.79
CA ASN A 7 13.83 -5.37 7.17
C ASN A 7 12.64 -5.94 6.38
N SER A 8 12.28 -5.32 5.25
CA SER A 8 11.19 -5.76 4.39
C SER A 8 11.73 -6.41 3.13
N GLN A 9 11.48 -7.71 2.97
CA GLN A 9 11.68 -8.41 1.70
C GLN A 9 10.51 -8.08 0.75
N ASP A 10 10.37 -6.81 0.38
CA ASP A 10 9.35 -6.39 -0.59
C ASP A 10 9.83 -6.57 -2.04
N SER A 11 9.04 -6.07 -2.97
CA SER A 11 9.30 -6.04 -4.42
C SER A 11 10.74 -5.69 -4.83
N ARG A 12 11.44 -4.83 -4.08
CA ARG A 12 12.84 -4.44 -4.39
C ARG A 12 13.81 -5.61 -4.35
N TYR A 13 13.52 -6.62 -3.52
CA TYR A 13 14.35 -7.82 -3.36
C TYR A 13 13.97 -8.97 -4.32
N HIS A 14 12.87 -8.84 -5.07
CA HIS A 14 12.29 -9.92 -5.90
C HIS A 14 12.30 -9.58 -7.40
N GLN A 15 13.33 -8.86 -7.87
CA GLN A 15 13.44 -8.38 -9.25
C GLN A 15 13.70 -9.49 -10.28
N ASP A 16 14.18 -10.64 -9.82
CA ASP A 16 14.49 -11.83 -10.63
C ASP A 16 13.26 -12.73 -10.90
N GLN A 17 12.12 -12.43 -10.28
CA GLN A 17 10.86 -13.16 -10.48
C GLN A 17 10.13 -12.70 -11.76
N PRO A 18 9.20 -13.50 -12.32
CA PRO A 18 8.48 -13.17 -13.57
C PRO A 18 7.79 -11.80 -13.59
N GLY A 19 7.38 -11.29 -12.42
CA GLY A 19 6.78 -9.97 -12.26
C GLY A 19 7.78 -8.81 -12.10
N GLN A 20 9.10 -9.07 -12.10
CA GLN A 20 10.15 -8.07 -11.88
C GLN A 20 9.90 -7.21 -10.63
N GLY A 21 9.48 -7.87 -9.55
CA GLY A 21 9.07 -7.24 -8.29
C GLY A 21 7.64 -6.68 -8.27
N PHE A 22 6.92 -6.58 -9.39
CA PHE A 22 5.51 -6.18 -9.38
C PHE A 22 4.59 -7.33 -8.95
N VAL A 23 3.49 -6.98 -8.28
CA VAL A 23 2.45 -7.92 -7.87
C VAL A 23 1.31 -7.87 -8.90
N PRO A 24 0.93 -8.99 -9.54
CA PRO A 24 -0.23 -9.05 -10.43
C PRO A 24 -1.52 -8.58 -9.75
N ILE A 25 -2.40 -7.90 -10.49
CA ILE A 25 -3.67 -7.36 -9.95
C ILE A 25 -4.55 -8.48 -9.38
N GLU A 26 -4.59 -9.63 -10.03
CA GLU A 26 -5.34 -10.82 -9.59
C GLU A 26 -4.91 -11.34 -8.21
N ASN A 27 -3.70 -11.00 -7.75
CA ASN A 27 -3.19 -11.38 -6.44
C ASN A 27 -3.56 -10.38 -5.34
N ILE A 28 -4.22 -9.26 -5.68
CA ILE A 28 -4.66 -8.25 -4.71
C ILE A 28 -6.01 -8.67 -4.11
N ILE A 29 -6.03 -8.94 -2.81
CA ILE A 29 -7.25 -9.34 -2.09
C ILE A 29 -8.03 -8.14 -1.53
N GLY A 30 -7.36 -7.06 -1.14
CA GLY A 30 -8.02 -5.88 -0.59
C GLY A 30 -7.06 -4.89 0.08
N ARG A 31 -7.64 -3.87 0.74
CA ARG A 31 -6.91 -2.82 1.47
C ARG A 31 -7.13 -2.98 2.97
N ALA A 32 -6.09 -2.77 3.78
CA ALA A 32 -6.24 -2.67 5.23
C ALA A 32 -7.08 -1.44 5.59
N PHE A 33 -8.14 -1.63 6.39
CA PHE A 33 -9.10 -0.56 6.72
C PHE A 33 -9.36 -0.44 8.23
N ILE A 34 -8.86 -1.36 9.05
CA ILE A 34 -9.05 -1.34 10.50
C ILE A 34 -7.76 -1.75 11.21
N LYS A 35 -7.47 -1.07 12.31
CA LYS A 35 -6.46 -1.44 13.29
C LYS A 35 -7.18 -2.08 14.46
N THR A 36 -6.94 -3.38 14.69
CA THR A 36 -7.63 -4.17 15.72
C THR A 36 -6.81 -4.34 17.00
N TRP A 37 -5.49 -4.12 16.94
CA TRP A 37 -4.58 -4.29 18.07
C TRP A 37 -3.42 -3.27 18.03
N PRO A 38 -2.91 -2.80 19.18
CA PRO A 38 -3.43 -2.97 20.54
C PRO A 38 -4.79 -2.28 20.75
N LEU A 39 -5.56 -2.70 21.76
CA LEU A 39 -6.97 -2.28 21.94
C LEU A 39 -7.14 -0.77 22.20
N ASP A 40 -6.14 -0.13 22.81
CA ASP A 40 -6.07 1.33 23.00
C ASP A 40 -5.91 2.10 21.68
N ARG A 41 -5.63 1.39 20.58
CA ARG A 41 -5.50 1.93 19.21
C ARG A 41 -6.55 1.36 18.24
N LEU A 42 -7.60 0.72 18.75
CA LEU A 42 -8.70 0.21 17.92
C LEU A 42 -9.32 1.37 17.12
N GLY A 43 -9.39 1.22 15.79
CA GLY A 43 -9.94 2.28 14.94
C GLY A 43 -9.81 2.00 13.45
N VAL A 44 -10.48 2.82 12.63
CA VAL A 44 -10.42 2.76 11.17
C VAL A 44 -9.11 3.37 10.67
N ILE A 45 -8.58 2.85 9.57
CA ILE A 45 -7.44 3.43 8.86
C ILE A 45 -7.99 4.42 7.83
N ASP A 46 -7.72 5.71 8.06
CA ASP A 46 -8.06 6.76 7.11
C ASP A 46 -7.05 6.81 5.95
N GLY A 47 -7.55 7.07 4.75
CA GLY A 47 -6.73 7.22 3.55
C GLY A 47 -6.12 8.62 3.42
N HIS A 48 -6.52 9.57 4.26
CA HIS A 48 -6.07 10.97 4.24
C HIS A 48 -6.14 11.59 2.84
N HIS A 49 -7.24 11.34 2.10
CA HIS A 49 -7.36 11.78 0.69
C HIS A 49 -7.34 13.31 0.55
N ASP A 50 -7.65 14.04 1.62
CA ASP A 50 -7.60 15.49 1.70
C ASP A 50 -6.20 16.06 1.44
N VAL A 51 -5.14 15.33 1.79
CA VAL A 51 -3.74 15.75 1.52
C VAL A 51 -3.45 15.89 0.02
N PHE A 52 -4.23 15.20 -0.82
CA PHE A 52 -4.09 15.23 -2.28
C PHE A 52 -5.06 16.18 -2.96
N SER A 53 -5.88 16.92 -2.21
CA SER A 53 -6.90 17.84 -2.78
C SER A 53 -6.33 18.94 -3.68
N GLY A 54 -5.04 19.29 -3.53
CA GLY A 54 -4.34 20.25 -4.39
C GLY A 54 -3.66 19.63 -5.61
N VAL A 55 -3.70 18.31 -5.78
CA VAL A 55 -3.12 17.62 -6.93
C VAL A 55 -4.16 17.61 -8.05
N PRO A 56 -3.86 18.16 -9.24
CA PRO A 56 -4.77 18.11 -10.38
C PRO A 56 -5.10 16.67 -10.79
N ASP A 57 -6.34 16.43 -11.23
CA ASP A 57 -6.72 15.15 -11.81
C ASP A 57 -5.91 14.85 -13.07
N THR A 58 -5.58 13.58 -13.27
CA THR A 58 -4.92 13.13 -14.51
C THR A 58 -5.85 13.39 -15.69
N GLU A 59 -5.34 14.06 -16.73
CA GLU A 59 -6.08 14.19 -17.98
C GLU A 59 -6.37 12.80 -18.56
N PRO A 60 -7.62 12.51 -18.96
CA PRO A 60 -7.94 11.24 -19.59
C PRO A 60 -7.13 11.09 -20.89
N GLN A 61 -6.39 9.98 -20.98
CA GLN A 61 -5.63 9.56 -22.17
C GLN A 61 -6.57 9.03 -23.26
#